data_AF-A0A9D4G3V1-F1
#
_entry.id   AF-A0A9D4G3V1-F1
#
_cell.length_a   1.000
_cell.length_b   1.000
_cell.length_c   1.000
_cell.angle_alpha   90.00
_cell.angle_beta   90.00
_cell.angle_gamma   90.00
#
_symmetry.space_group_name_H-M   'P 1'
#
loop_
_entity.id
_entity.type
_entity.pdbx_description
1 polymer ?
#
loop_
_entity_poly.entity_id
_entity_poly.type
_entity_poly.pdbx_seq_one_letter_code
_entity_poly.pdbx_strand_id
1 'polypeptide(L)'
;MAINALQSKDMYDYFDMIRDFEVKKRKFEFDSMTDITFRIPVILKEILEEQCHQSLSDRLASMKYGEKIFNRGRDKFGIDSSIMQNWFTEPVSETVNHISSVFKEERMTDVNLIVLVGGFAESPYVQQRIKEELPLKQILIPGEAGLAVLKGAVMFGHKPDIISSRVMDFTYGIRIREQYDENRHPAERKVYLEGKWKVENSFKIFVRCNEDVPVDSKVTHLTIPTCEHGSINIYRTKDRYPAFTTDPGCERLGLIEIERDKDIPLKEQKTKTTFMFGDTELHILCENVMTGKVETLTLDLSE
;
A
#
# COMPACT_ATOMS: atom_id res chain seq x y z
N MET A 1 -18.20 -6.11 22.98
CA MET A 1 -18.10 -6.11 24.46
C MET A 1 -17.43 -7.38 24.99
N ALA A 2 -17.93 -8.60 24.73
CA ALA A 2 -17.31 -9.82 25.25
C ALA A 2 -15.90 -10.14 24.71
N ILE A 3 -15.62 -9.96 23.41
CA ILE A 3 -14.28 -10.18 22.86
C ILE A 3 -13.26 -9.20 23.47
N ASN A 4 -13.61 -7.92 23.62
CA ASN A 4 -12.72 -6.94 24.26
C ASN A 4 -12.48 -7.30 25.74
N ALA A 5 -13.49 -7.83 26.43
CA ALA A 5 -13.31 -8.30 27.81
C ALA A 5 -12.40 -9.53 27.87
N LEU A 6 -12.47 -10.44 26.90
CA LEU A 6 -11.52 -11.56 26.77
C LEU A 6 -10.10 -11.03 26.54
N GLN A 7 -9.89 -10.10 25.61
CA GLN A 7 -8.57 -9.51 25.34
C GLN A 7 -7.93 -8.93 26.61
N SER A 8 -8.71 -8.25 27.46
CA SER A 8 -8.21 -7.67 28.70
C SER A 8 -7.98 -8.70 29.81
N LYS A 9 -8.79 -9.77 29.88
CA LYS A 9 -8.71 -10.78 30.95
C LYS A 9 -7.72 -11.90 30.64
N ASP A 10 -7.72 -12.38 29.39
CA ASP A 10 -6.84 -13.45 28.92
C ASP A 10 -6.51 -13.26 27.43
N MET A 11 -5.38 -12.60 27.20
CA MET A 11 -4.86 -12.35 25.86
C MET A 11 -4.38 -13.64 25.17
N TYR A 12 -3.94 -14.66 25.91
CA TYR A 12 -3.46 -15.91 25.33
C TYR A 12 -4.63 -16.69 24.70
N ASP A 13 -5.72 -16.84 25.44
CA ASP A 13 -6.93 -17.49 24.95
C ASP A 13 -7.56 -16.74 23.76
N TYR A 14 -7.50 -15.40 23.76
CA TYR A 14 -7.88 -14.61 22.60
C TYR A 14 -7.02 -14.94 21.36
N PHE A 15 -5.69 -14.94 21.50
CA PHE A 15 -4.79 -15.25 20.38
C PHE A 15 -4.99 -16.67 19.85
N ASP A 16 -5.18 -17.65 20.72
CA ASP A 16 -5.43 -19.03 20.31
C ASP A 16 -6.77 -19.19 19.57
N MET A 17 -7.81 -18.47 20.00
CA MET A 17 -9.09 -18.42 19.30
C MET A 17 -8.95 -17.82 17.90
N ILE A 18 -8.26 -16.67 17.77
CA ILE A 18 -8.02 -16.03 16.47
C ILE A 18 -7.15 -16.91 15.57
N ARG A 19 -6.12 -17.57 16.13
CA ARG A 19 -5.27 -18.50 15.38
C ARG A 19 -6.07 -19.70 14.85
N ASP A 20 -6.94 -20.30 15.66
CA ASP A 20 -7.80 -21.38 15.21
C ASP A 20 -8.70 -20.91 14.06
N PHE A 21 -9.28 -19.70 14.17
CA PHE A 21 -10.04 -19.11 13.08
C PHE A 21 -9.23 -18.98 11.78
N GLU A 22 -8.03 -18.43 11.86
CA GLU A 22 -7.13 -18.27 10.71
C GLU A 22 -6.77 -19.62 10.06
N VAL A 23 -6.55 -20.66 10.86
CA VAL A 23 -6.27 -22.02 10.35
C VAL A 23 -7.48 -22.59 9.62
N LYS A 24 -8.69 -22.43 10.16
CA LYS A 24 -9.92 -22.88 9.49
C LYS A 24 -10.17 -22.11 8.20
N LYS A 25 -9.98 -20.79 8.21
CA LYS A 25 -10.09 -19.93 7.01
C LYS A 25 -9.21 -20.43 5.87
N ARG A 26 -7.94 -20.75 6.16
CA ARG A 26 -6.98 -21.25 5.17
C ARG A 26 -7.33 -22.63 4.60
N LYS A 27 -8.11 -23.43 5.33
CA LYS A 27 -8.46 -24.81 4.94
C LYS A 27 -9.90 -24.96 4.46
N PHE A 28 -10.65 -23.87 4.36
CA PHE A 28 -12.07 -23.92 4.05
C PHE A 28 -12.32 -24.28 2.58
N GLU A 29 -13.15 -25.30 2.35
CA GLU A 29 -13.48 -25.86 1.04
C GLU A 29 -14.88 -25.43 0.57
N PHE A 30 -15.06 -25.31 -0.74
CA PHE A 30 -16.30 -24.82 -1.36
C PHE A 30 -17.49 -25.75 -1.10
N ASP A 31 -17.32 -27.05 -1.32
CA ASP A 31 -18.36 -28.07 -1.12
C ASP A 31 -18.32 -28.72 0.26
N SER A 32 -17.75 -28.05 1.27
CA SER A 32 -17.73 -28.57 2.63
C SER A 32 -19.17 -28.63 3.17
N MET A 33 -19.81 -29.79 3.08
CA MET A 33 -21.07 -30.09 3.78
C MET A 33 -20.83 -30.37 5.27
N THR A 34 -19.57 -30.31 5.72
CA THR A 34 -19.19 -30.55 7.11
C THR A 34 -19.19 -29.27 7.92
N ASP A 35 -19.81 -29.34 9.10
CA ASP A 35 -19.73 -28.29 10.11
C ASP A 35 -18.29 -27.99 10.49
N ILE A 36 -18.02 -26.70 10.66
CA ILE A 36 -16.70 -26.20 11.00
C ILE A 36 -16.64 -26.01 12.50
N THR A 37 -15.79 -26.78 13.16
CA THR A 37 -15.61 -26.68 14.62
C THR A 37 -14.47 -25.72 14.95
N PHE A 38 -14.77 -24.74 15.78
CA PHE A 38 -13.84 -23.77 16.35
C PHE A 38 -13.72 -23.97 17.86
N ARG A 39 -12.54 -23.65 18.41
CA ARG A 39 -12.34 -23.54 19.85
C ARG A 39 -12.91 -22.21 20.35
N ILE A 40 -13.71 -22.28 21.43
CA ILE A 40 -14.11 -21.11 22.23
C ILE A 40 -13.41 -21.20 23.58
N PRO A 41 -12.67 -20.15 23.98
CA PRO A 41 -12.18 -20.01 25.35
C PRO A 41 -13.30 -20.15 26.39
N VAL A 42 -13.07 -20.96 27.42
CA VAL A 42 -14.05 -21.16 28.50
C VAL A 42 -14.41 -19.83 29.17
N ILE A 43 -13.40 -18.97 29.37
CA ILE A 43 -13.56 -17.61 29.92
C ILE A 43 -14.50 -16.77 29.05
N LEU A 44 -14.39 -16.87 27.72
CA LEU A 44 -15.29 -16.14 26.81
C LEU A 44 -16.73 -16.59 26.98
N LYS A 45 -16.95 -17.90 27.13
CA LYS A 45 -18.29 -18.47 27.37
C LYS A 45 -18.87 -17.96 28.69
N GLU A 46 -18.09 -17.98 29.77
CA GLU A 46 -18.49 -17.47 31.08
C GLU A 46 -18.86 -15.98 31.02
N ILE A 47 -18.03 -15.14 30.38
CA ILE A 47 -18.33 -13.71 30.17
C ILE A 47 -19.63 -13.52 29.39
N LEU A 48 -19.86 -14.32 28.34
CA LEU A 48 -21.07 -14.22 27.52
C LEU A 48 -22.33 -14.60 28.31
N GLU A 49 -22.26 -15.64 29.14
CA GLU A 49 -23.38 -16.09 29.97
C GLU A 49 -23.68 -15.09 31.11
N GLU A 50 -22.64 -14.55 31.76
CA GLU A 50 -22.76 -13.48 32.76
C GLU A 50 -23.42 -12.22 32.18
N GLN A 51 -22.99 -11.77 31.01
CA GLN A 51 -23.51 -10.56 30.36
C GLN A 51 -24.96 -10.70 29.88
N CYS A 52 -25.43 -11.93 29.66
CA CYS A 52 -26.74 -12.18 29.06
C CYS A 52 -27.76 -12.76 30.02
N HIS A 53 -27.33 -13.14 31.21
CA HIS A 53 -28.16 -13.80 32.23
C HIS A 53 -28.91 -15.04 31.69
N GLN A 54 -28.34 -15.71 30.68
CA GLN A 54 -28.89 -16.91 30.04
C GLN A 54 -27.74 -17.77 29.51
N SER A 55 -28.00 -19.06 29.28
CA SER A 55 -26.98 -19.96 28.74
C SER A 55 -26.58 -19.54 27.31
N LEU A 56 -25.34 -19.87 26.90
CA LEU A 56 -24.89 -19.57 25.54
C LEU A 56 -25.80 -20.23 24.49
N SER A 57 -26.29 -21.45 24.76
CA SER A 57 -27.18 -22.18 23.88
C SER A 57 -28.52 -21.45 23.69
N ASP A 58 -29.15 -20.98 24.77
CA ASP A 58 -30.43 -20.25 24.70
C ASP A 58 -30.27 -18.92 23.97
N ARG A 59 -29.16 -18.22 24.24
CA ARG A 59 -28.84 -16.98 23.54
C ARG A 59 -28.69 -17.22 22.04
N LEU A 60 -27.92 -18.23 21.65
CA LEU A 60 -27.68 -18.56 20.25
C LEU A 60 -28.99 -18.87 19.53
N ALA A 61 -29.90 -19.62 20.14
CA ALA A 61 -31.20 -19.96 19.54
C ALA A 61 -32.03 -18.71 19.16
N SER A 62 -31.90 -17.61 19.90
CA SER A 62 -32.57 -16.33 19.61
C SER A 62 -31.88 -15.47 18.53
N MET A 63 -30.67 -15.84 18.10
CA MET A 63 -29.87 -15.05 17.15
C MET A 63 -30.17 -15.43 15.70
N LYS A 64 -29.84 -14.50 14.78
CA LYS A 64 -29.97 -14.67 13.31
C LYS A 64 -29.41 -15.99 12.78
N TYR A 65 -28.38 -16.54 13.42
CA TYR A 65 -27.70 -17.76 13.00
C TYR A 65 -27.87 -18.93 13.98
N GLY A 66 -28.84 -18.87 14.90
CA GLY A 66 -28.99 -19.84 15.98
C GLY A 66 -29.10 -21.29 15.52
N GLU A 67 -29.87 -21.56 14.46
CA GLU A 67 -30.03 -22.90 13.89
C GLU A 67 -28.77 -23.44 13.18
N LYS A 68 -27.80 -22.56 12.92
CA LYS A 68 -26.56 -22.84 12.19
C LYS A 68 -25.31 -22.79 13.07
N ILE A 69 -25.47 -22.58 14.39
CA ILE A 69 -24.38 -22.56 15.36
C ILE A 69 -24.68 -23.60 16.44
N PHE A 70 -23.76 -24.54 16.60
CA PHE A 70 -23.93 -25.70 17.47
C PHE A 70 -22.96 -25.61 18.65
N ASN A 71 -23.47 -25.62 19.87
CA ASN A 71 -22.62 -25.75 21.04
C ASN A 71 -22.07 -27.19 21.11
N ARG A 72 -20.75 -27.37 20.97
CA ARG A 72 -20.08 -28.68 20.93
C ARG A 72 -19.28 -28.91 22.22
N GLY A 73 -19.91 -28.69 23.36
CA GLY A 73 -19.36 -29.01 24.68
C GLY A 73 -18.89 -27.79 25.47
N ARG A 74 -17.75 -27.92 26.16
CA ARG A 74 -17.27 -26.88 27.08
C ARG A 74 -16.51 -25.76 26.37
N ASP A 75 -15.67 -26.12 25.41
CA ASP A 75 -14.64 -25.27 24.81
C ASP A 75 -14.73 -25.20 23.27
N LYS A 76 -15.84 -25.65 22.67
CA LYS A 76 -16.00 -25.72 21.21
C LYS A 76 -17.39 -25.36 20.75
N PHE A 77 -17.47 -24.79 19.56
CA PHE A 77 -18.70 -24.64 18.79
C PHE A 77 -18.51 -25.13 17.36
N GLY A 78 -19.55 -25.68 16.78
CA GLY A 78 -19.67 -25.89 15.34
C GLY A 78 -20.42 -24.74 14.71
N ILE A 79 -20.08 -24.41 13.46
CA ILE A 79 -20.95 -23.63 12.59
C ILE A 79 -21.21 -24.41 11.31
N ASP A 80 -22.41 -24.25 10.78
CA ASP A 80 -22.72 -24.68 9.42
C ASP A 80 -21.81 -23.95 8.42
N SER A 81 -21.32 -24.67 7.42
CA SER A 81 -20.37 -24.14 6.44
C SER A 81 -20.92 -22.96 5.64
N SER A 82 -22.24 -22.86 5.46
CA SER A 82 -22.87 -21.72 4.78
C SER A 82 -22.62 -20.40 5.51
N ILE A 83 -22.41 -20.41 6.83
CA ILE A 83 -22.02 -19.18 7.56
C ILE A 83 -20.65 -18.71 7.06
N MET A 84 -19.68 -19.63 6.96
CA MET A 84 -18.32 -19.30 6.53
C MET A 84 -18.26 -18.91 5.06
N GLN A 85 -19.04 -19.56 4.19
CA GLN A 85 -19.22 -19.10 2.80
C GLN A 85 -19.74 -17.67 2.77
N ASN A 86 -20.83 -17.37 3.49
CA ASN A 86 -21.42 -16.03 3.54
C ASN A 86 -20.44 -14.96 4.03
N TRP A 87 -19.59 -15.27 5.02
CA TRP A 87 -18.56 -14.34 5.49
C TRP A 87 -17.52 -14.01 4.42
N PHE A 88 -17.23 -14.93 3.51
CA PHE A 88 -16.19 -14.76 2.49
C PHE A 88 -16.72 -14.39 1.11
N THR A 89 -18.01 -14.54 0.83
CA THR A 89 -18.61 -14.18 -0.47
C THR A 89 -18.28 -12.76 -0.89
N GLU A 90 -18.57 -11.78 -0.04
CA GLU A 90 -18.33 -10.36 -0.35
C GLU A 90 -16.83 -10.04 -0.48
N PRO A 91 -15.95 -10.38 0.50
CA PRO A 91 -14.51 -10.14 0.36
C PRO A 91 -13.88 -10.76 -0.90
N VAL A 92 -14.29 -11.97 -1.26
CA VAL A 92 -13.77 -12.65 -2.46
C VAL A 92 -14.31 -11.99 -3.72
N SER A 93 -15.59 -11.61 -3.76
CA SER A 93 -16.19 -10.88 -4.88
C SER A 93 -15.47 -9.54 -5.12
N GLU A 94 -15.23 -8.77 -4.07
CA GLU A 94 -14.52 -7.48 -4.19
C GLU A 94 -13.08 -7.66 -4.67
N THR A 95 -12.41 -8.73 -4.23
CA THR A 95 -11.07 -9.10 -4.72
C THR A 95 -11.09 -9.39 -6.23
N VAL A 96 -12.06 -10.19 -6.69
CA VAL A 96 -12.24 -10.52 -8.12
C VAL A 96 -12.57 -9.28 -8.95
N ASN A 97 -13.45 -8.41 -8.44
CA ASN A 97 -13.82 -7.15 -9.09
C ASN A 97 -12.60 -6.25 -9.26
N HIS A 98 -11.77 -6.15 -8.22
CA HIS A 98 -10.54 -5.37 -8.28
C HIS A 98 -9.54 -5.94 -9.29
N ILE A 99 -9.28 -7.25 -9.26
CA ILE A 99 -8.42 -7.93 -10.25
C ILE A 99 -8.93 -7.65 -11.68
N SER A 100 -10.24 -7.77 -11.88
CA SER A 100 -10.88 -7.50 -13.17
C SER A 100 -10.72 -6.04 -13.62
N SER A 101 -10.75 -5.07 -12.70
CA SER A 101 -10.49 -3.67 -13.03
C SER A 101 -9.05 -3.42 -13.47
N VAL A 102 -8.08 -4.05 -12.81
CA VAL A 102 -6.66 -3.92 -13.17
C VAL A 102 -6.42 -4.49 -14.58
N PHE A 103 -7.02 -5.64 -14.91
CA PHE A 103 -6.91 -6.22 -16.26
C PHE A 103 -7.59 -5.42 -17.38
N LYS A 104 -8.40 -4.40 -17.06
CA LYS A 104 -8.96 -3.48 -18.07
C LYS A 104 -7.98 -2.37 -18.49
N GLU A 105 -6.88 -2.19 -17.75
CA GLU A 105 -5.87 -1.19 -18.10
C GLU A 105 -5.08 -1.63 -19.35
N GLU A 106 -4.80 -0.69 -20.27
CA GLU A 106 -4.10 -0.99 -21.53
C GLU A 106 -2.75 -1.70 -21.31
N ARG A 107 -2.03 -1.34 -20.24
CA ARG A 107 -0.74 -1.96 -19.87
C ARG A 107 -0.83 -3.43 -19.46
N MET A 108 -2.03 -3.94 -19.19
CA MET A 108 -2.26 -5.30 -18.73
C MET A 108 -2.70 -6.26 -19.86
N THR A 109 -2.75 -5.77 -21.11
CA THR A 109 -3.26 -6.53 -22.27
C THR A 109 -2.53 -7.87 -22.47
N ASP A 110 -1.21 -7.89 -22.29
CA ASP A 110 -0.38 -9.08 -22.50
C ASP A 110 -0.23 -9.95 -21.23
N VAL A 111 -0.84 -9.55 -20.11
CA VAL A 111 -0.72 -10.27 -18.85
C VAL A 111 -1.78 -11.38 -18.75
N ASN A 112 -1.30 -12.63 -18.67
CA ASN A 112 -2.17 -13.81 -18.60
C ASN A 112 -2.03 -14.62 -17.31
N LEU A 113 -0.96 -14.43 -16.54
CA LEU A 113 -0.67 -15.18 -15.33
C LEU A 113 -1.03 -14.37 -14.07
N ILE A 114 -1.81 -14.99 -13.18
CA ILE A 114 -2.08 -14.50 -11.83
C ILE A 114 -1.35 -15.42 -10.87
N VAL A 115 -0.47 -14.87 -10.04
CA VAL A 115 0.17 -15.60 -8.95
C VAL A 115 -0.55 -15.25 -7.64
N LEU A 116 -1.30 -16.20 -7.09
CA LEU A 116 -2.11 -16.00 -5.89
C LEU A 116 -1.28 -16.33 -4.64
N VAL A 117 -0.95 -15.30 -3.84
CA VAL A 117 -0.11 -15.41 -2.64
C VAL A 117 -0.82 -14.89 -1.38
N GLY A 118 -0.27 -15.19 -0.20
CA GLY A 118 -0.83 -14.84 1.10
C GLY A 118 -1.65 -15.97 1.73
N GLY A 119 -1.99 -15.83 3.01
CA GLY A 119 -2.68 -16.91 3.74
C GLY A 119 -4.04 -17.25 3.13
N PHE A 120 -4.80 -16.25 2.68
CA PHE A 120 -6.13 -16.48 2.11
C PHE A 120 -6.09 -17.20 0.74
N ALA A 121 -4.98 -17.07 0.01
CA ALA A 121 -4.73 -17.80 -1.23
C ALA A 121 -4.67 -19.33 -1.05
N GLU A 122 -4.42 -19.80 0.17
CA GLU A 122 -4.38 -21.23 0.47
C GLU A 122 -5.78 -21.85 0.61
N SER A 123 -6.82 -21.03 0.80
CA SER A 123 -8.20 -21.50 0.93
C SER A 123 -8.69 -22.12 -0.38
N PRO A 124 -9.08 -23.41 -0.40
CA PRO A 124 -9.67 -24.02 -1.58
C PRO A 124 -10.93 -23.28 -2.06
N TYR A 125 -11.75 -22.76 -1.15
CA TYR A 125 -12.89 -21.89 -1.48
C TYR A 125 -12.46 -20.69 -2.33
N VAL A 126 -11.47 -19.93 -1.86
CA VAL A 126 -10.98 -18.73 -2.58
C VAL A 126 -10.38 -19.11 -3.93
N GLN A 127 -9.55 -20.15 -3.97
CA GLN A 127 -8.92 -20.61 -5.20
C GLN A 127 -9.96 -20.99 -6.25
N GLN A 128 -11.02 -21.70 -5.86
CA GLN A 128 -12.10 -22.10 -6.76
C GLN A 128 -12.87 -20.87 -7.27
N ARG A 129 -13.31 -19.98 -6.38
CA ARG A 129 -14.05 -18.77 -6.77
C ARG A 129 -13.24 -17.90 -7.75
N ILE A 130 -11.95 -17.68 -7.49
CA ILE A 130 -11.11 -16.88 -8.40
C ILE A 130 -10.96 -17.59 -9.77
N LYS A 131 -10.83 -18.92 -9.80
CA LYS A 131 -10.77 -19.68 -11.06
C LYS A 131 -12.07 -19.63 -11.86
N GLU A 132 -13.22 -19.70 -11.18
CA GLU A 132 -14.54 -19.62 -11.81
C GLU A 132 -14.80 -18.23 -12.40
N GLU A 133 -14.44 -17.17 -11.68
CA GLU A 133 -14.69 -15.79 -12.11
C GLU A 133 -13.67 -15.28 -13.14
N LEU A 134 -12.48 -15.88 -13.21
CA LEU A 134 -11.41 -15.50 -14.15
C LEU A 134 -10.98 -16.69 -15.04
N PRO A 135 -11.90 -17.31 -15.81
CA PRO A 135 -11.64 -18.58 -16.50
C PRO A 135 -10.63 -18.47 -17.64
N LEU A 136 -10.39 -17.24 -18.14
CA LEU A 136 -9.43 -16.98 -19.22
C LEU A 136 -8.00 -16.76 -18.72
N LYS A 137 -7.80 -16.61 -17.40
CA LYS A 137 -6.49 -16.32 -16.81
C LYS A 137 -5.86 -17.60 -16.25
N GLN A 138 -4.55 -17.72 -16.39
CA GLN A 138 -3.79 -18.79 -15.74
C GLN A 138 -3.55 -18.43 -14.28
N ILE A 139 -4.03 -19.26 -13.34
CA ILE A 139 -3.86 -19.05 -11.91
C ILE A 139 -2.81 -20.01 -11.36
N LEU A 140 -1.71 -19.46 -10.87
CA LEU A 140 -0.64 -20.18 -10.17
C LEU A 140 -0.74 -19.91 -8.67
N ILE A 141 -0.82 -20.96 -7.87
CA ILE A 141 -0.79 -20.86 -6.40
C ILE A 141 0.50 -21.53 -5.93
N PRO A 142 1.49 -20.79 -5.41
CA PRO A 142 2.72 -21.37 -4.89
C PRO A 142 2.47 -22.31 -3.70
N GLY A 143 3.32 -23.33 -3.55
CA GLY A 143 3.35 -24.11 -2.31
C GLY A 143 3.68 -23.21 -1.11
N GLU A 144 2.92 -23.35 -0.03
CA GLU A 144 2.98 -22.44 1.12
C GLU A 144 2.74 -20.97 0.72
N ALA A 145 1.65 -20.70 0.00
CA ALA A 145 1.31 -19.36 -0.48
C ALA A 145 1.32 -18.29 0.64
N GLY A 146 0.99 -18.65 1.88
CA GLY A 146 1.07 -17.78 3.06
C GLY A 146 2.49 -17.34 3.44
N LEU A 147 3.52 -18.07 2.99
CA LEU A 147 4.94 -17.76 3.22
C LEU A 147 5.64 -17.22 1.97
N ALA A 148 4.96 -17.18 0.81
CA ALA A 148 5.58 -16.81 -0.47
C ALA A 148 6.23 -15.43 -0.43
N VAL A 149 5.57 -14.43 0.15
CA VAL A 149 6.10 -13.06 0.28
C VAL A 149 7.34 -13.02 1.17
N LEU A 150 7.31 -13.69 2.33
CA LEU A 150 8.45 -13.77 3.24
C LEU A 150 9.64 -14.46 2.59
N LYS A 151 9.41 -15.59 1.91
CA LYS A 151 10.46 -16.31 1.17
C LYS A 151 11.06 -15.42 0.08
N GLY A 152 10.23 -14.69 -0.66
CA GLY A 152 10.67 -13.71 -1.65
C GLY A 152 11.53 -12.61 -1.03
N ALA A 153 11.13 -12.06 0.11
CA ALA A 153 11.89 -11.03 0.82
C ALA A 153 13.26 -11.53 1.30
N VAL A 154 13.33 -12.76 1.83
CA VAL A 154 14.60 -13.40 2.22
C VAL A 154 15.51 -13.62 1.01
N MET A 155 14.96 -14.11 -0.10
CA MET A 155 15.71 -14.28 -1.35
C MET A 155 16.24 -12.94 -1.88
N PHE A 156 15.41 -11.90 -1.86
CA PHE A 156 15.81 -10.55 -2.24
C PHE A 156 16.92 -10.00 -1.36
N GLY A 157 16.83 -10.16 -0.02
CA GLY A 157 17.89 -9.73 0.90
C GLY A 157 19.24 -10.43 0.65
N HIS A 158 19.24 -11.67 0.14
CA HIS A 158 20.47 -12.36 -0.27
C HIS A 158 20.98 -11.96 -1.65
N LYS A 159 20.09 -11.52 -2.55
CA LYS A 159 20.35 -11.20 -3.95
C LYS A 159 19.47 -10.03 -4.40
N PRO A 160 19.83 -8.79 -4.03
CA PRO A 160 19.02 -7.61 -4.35
C PRO A 160 18.97 -7.34 -5.87
N ASP A 161 19.95 -7.82 -6.61
CA ASP A 161 20.05 -7.74 -8.08
C ASP A 161 19.00 -8.55 -8.86
N ILE A 162 18.14 -9.32 -8.17
CA ILE A 162 17.02 -10.04 -8.80
C ILE A 162 15.97 -9.08 -9.38
N ILE A 163 15.81 -7.88 -8.82
CA ILE A 163 14.88 -6.86 -9.33
C ILE A 163 15.64 -5.92 -10.25
N SER A 164 15.29 -5.89 -11.53
CA SER A 164 15.95 -5.01 -12.51
C SER A 164 15.34 -3.62 -12.60
N SER A 165 14.03 -3.51 -12.35
CA SER A 165 13.27 -2.26 -12.47
C SER A 165 11.97 -2.31 -11.68
N ARG A 166 11.35 -1.13 -11.50
CA ARG A 166 10.04 -0.98 -10.86
C ARG A 166 9.20 0.00 -11.65
N VAL A 167 7.90 -0.29 -11.74
CA VAL A 167 6.91 0.66 -12.26
C VAL A 167 6.52 1.62 -11.13
N MET A 168 6.71 2.92 -11.34
CA MET A 168 6.47 3.90 -10.29
C MET A 168 4.98 4.13 -10.03
N ASP A 169 4.57 4.10 -8.77
CA ASP A 169 3.17 4.33 -8.38
C ASP A 169 2.77 5.81 -8.40
N PHE A 170 3.74 6.72 -8.37
CA PHE A 170 3.52 8.16 -8.34
C PHE A 170 4.50 8.88 -9.27
N THR A 171 4.11 10.07 -9.70
CA THR A 171 5.00 11.05 -10.32
C THR A 171 5.71 11.80 -9.21
N TYR A 172 7.05 11.74 -9.19
CA TYR A 172 7.86 12.46 -8.21
C TYR A 172 8.55 13.67 -8.84
N GLY A 173 8.68 14.71 -8.03
CA GLY A 173 9.39 15.90 -8.46
C GLY A 173 9.60 16.91 -7.35
N ILE A 174 10.01 18.10 -7.76
CA ILE A 174 10.26 19.20 -6.84
C ILE A 174 9.45 20.43 -7.24
N ARG A 175 9.18 21.26 -6.24
CA ARG A 175 8.64 22.60 -6.47
C ARG A 175 9.74 23.52 -6.99
N ILE A 176 9.50 24.15 -8.14
CA ILE A 176 10.38 25.19 -8.67
C ILE A 176 9.65 26.51 -8.89
N ARG A 177 10.46 27.57 -9.00
CA ARG A 177 10.06 28.84 -9.57
C ARG A 177 10.76 28.97 -10.92
N GLU A 178 10.01 29.15 -12.00
CA GLU A 178 10.55 29.28 -13.35
C GLU A 178 10.08 30.56 -14.05
N GLN A 179 10.67 30.87 -15.20
CA GLN A 179 10.25 32.01 -16.00
C GLN A 179 8.86 31.74 -16.60
N TYR A 180 8.00 32.77 -16.62
CA TYR A 180 6.69 32.66 -17.27
C TYR A 180 6.85 32.38 -18.76
N ASP A 181 6.01 31.49 -19.28
CA ASP A 181 5.96 31.05 -20.67
C ASP A 181 4.49 30.93 -21.03
N GLU A 182 4.03 31.77 -21.95
CA GLU A 182 2.63 31.88 -22.35
C GLU A 182 2.08 30.60 -23.01
N ASN A 183 2.95 29.74 -23.53
CA ASN A 183 2.53 28.48 -24.17
C ASN A 183 2.36 27.34 -23.16
N ARG A 184 2.94 27.49 -21.95
CA ARG A 184 2.95 26.44 -20.92
C ARG A 184 2.19 26.83 -19.66
N HIS A 185 2.12 28.13 -19.35
CA HIS A 185 1.64 28.63 -18.08
C HIS A 185 0.38 29.49 -18.26
N PRO A 186 -0.67 29.24 -17.44
CA PRO A 186 -1.86 30.07 -17.45
C PRO A 186 -1.55 31.47 -16.90
N ALA A 187 -2.16 32.50 -17.50
CA ALA A 187 -1.87 33.90 -17.21
C ALA A 187 -2.18 34.28 -15.75
N GLU A 188 -3.12 33.59 -15.11
CA GLU A 188 -3.54 33.81 -13.73
C GLU A 188 -2.46 33.39 -12.71
N ARG A 189 -1.50 32.54 -13.11
CA ARG A 189 -0.38 32.08 -12.27
C ARG A 189 0.87 32.95 -12.41
N LYS A 190 0.80 34.02 -13.21
CA LYS A 190 1.91 34.92 -13.51
C LYS A 190 2.16 35.87 -12.35
N VAL A 191 3.40 35.92 -11.87
CA VAL A 191 3.82 36.81 -10.77
C VAL A 191 5.00 37.66 -11.23
N TYR A 192 5.01 38.95 -10.91
CA TYR A 192 6.14 39.83 -11.21
C TYR A 192 7.12 39.85 -10.04
N LEU A 193 8.31 39.29 -10.23
CA LEU A 193 9.35 39.17 -9.20
C LEU A 193 10.72 39.51 -9.79
N GLU A 194 11.49 40.33 -9.09
CA GLU A 194 12.88 40.70 -9.48
C GLU A 194 12.98 41.25 -10.90
N GLY A 195 11.99 42.05 -11.32
CA GLY A 195 11.96 42.67 -12.65
C GLY A 195 11.61 41.72 -13.81
N LYS A 196 11.14 40.50 -13.51
CA LYS A 196 10.74 39.51 -14.52
C LYS A 196 9.40 38.84 -14.17
N TRP A 197 8.69 38.42 -15.19
CA TRP A 197 7.51 37.58 -15.03
C TRP A 197 7.93 36.13 -14.79
N LYS A 198 7.46 35.57 -13.67
CA LYS A 198 7.76 34.22 -13.21
C LYS A 198 6.47 33.47 -12.88
N VAL A 199 6.61 32.17 -12.69
CA VAL A 199 5.56 31.28 -12.19
C VAL A 199 6.08 30.57 -10.95
N GLU A 200 5.26 30.54 -9.92
CA GLU A 200 5.57 29.86 -8.68
C GLU A 200 4.85 28.51 -8.61
N ASN A 201 5.42 27.61 -7.82
CA ASN A 201 4.86 26.29 -7.57
C ASN A 201 4.79 25.39 -8.81
N SER A 202 5.62 25.62 -9.84
CA SER A 202 5.72 24.69 -10.97
C SER A 202 6.24 23.33 -10.49
N PHE A 203 5.66 22.25 -11.03
CA PHE A 203 6.06 20.89 -10.72
C PHE A 203 7.15 20.44 -11.69
N LYS A 204 8.40 20.33 -11.20
CA LYS A 204 9.49 19.79 -12.01
C LYS A 204 9.56 18.28 -11.82
N ILE A 205 9.05 17.55 -12.80
CA ILE A 205 9.02 16.08 -12.84
C ILE A 205 10.44 15.51 -12.93
N PHE A 206 10.75 14.53 -12.09
CA PHE A 206 11.94 13.68 -12.18
C PHE A 206 11.59 12.29 -12.72
N VAL A 207 10.44 11.75 -12.32
CA VAL A 207 9.93 10.46 -12.81
C VAL A 207 8.41 10.48 -12.80
N ARG A 208 7.76 9.79 -13.72
CA ARG A 208 6.29 9.75 -13.82
C ARG A 208 5.71 8.48 -13.20
N CYS A 209 4.46 8.57 -12.76
CA CYS A 209 3.69 7.37 -12.46
C CYS A 209 3.56 6.50 -13.72
N ASN A 210 3.54 5.18 -13.52
CA ASN A 210 3.56 4.15 -14.55
C ASN A 210 4.80 4.16 -15.47
N GLU A 211 5.87 4.84 -15.08
CA GLU A 211 7.18 4.75 -15.74
C GLU A 211 7.95 3.56 -15.18
N ASP A 212 8.57 2.77 -16.05
CA ASP A 212 9.46 1.67 -15.66
C ASP A 212 10.85 2.21 -15.41
N VAL A 213 11.32 2.07 -14.16
CA VAL A 213 12.53 2.71 -13.65
C VAL A 213 13.51 1.62 -13.24
N PRO A 214 14.66 1.51 -13.91
CA PRO A 214 15.70 0.58 -13.50
C PRO A 214 16.18 0.86 -12.08
N VAL A 215 16.53 -0.20 -11.36
CA VAL A 215 17.23 -0.09 -10.08
C VAL A 215 18.56 0.65 -10.28
N ASP A 216 18.94 1.43 -9.27
CA ASP A 216 20.09 2.34 -9.25
C ASP A 216 20.07 3.47 -10.29
N SER A 217 18.93 3.67 -10.96
CA SER A 217 18.78 4.79 -11.88
C SER A 217 18.81 6.12 -11.15
N LYS A 218 19.40 7.12 -11.81
CA LYS A 218 19.57 8.48 -11.27
C LYS A 218 19.01 9.48 -12.25
N VAL A 219 18.11 10.34 -11.78
CA VAL A 219 17.61 11.47 -12.55
C VAL A 219 18.09 12.75 -11.89
N THR A 220 18.81 13.58 -12.64
CA THR A 220 19.41 14.81 -12.13
C THR A 220 18.89 16.04 -12.86
N HIS A 221 18.53 17.07 -12.11
CA HIS A 221 18.24 18.39 -12.65
C HIS A 221 19.02 19.48 -11.91
N LEU A 222 19.43 20.51 -12.65
CA LEU A 222 20.00 21.73 -12.09
C LEU A 222 18.90 22.78 -11.93
N THR A 223 18.90 23.45 -10.79
CA THR A 223 18.03 24.60 -10.49
C THR A 223 18.88 25.80 -10.07
N ILE A 224 18.39 26.99 -10.40
CA ILE A 224 18.99 28.25 -9.99
C ILE A 224 18.17 28.77 -8.81
N PRO A 225 18.79 29.05 -7.64
CA PRO A 225 18.06 29.61 -6.51
C PRO A 225 17.52 31.00 -6.83
N THR A 226 16.40 31.30 -6.22
CA THR A 226 15.70 32.59 -6.38
C THR A 226 15.55 33.33 -5.05
N CYS A 227 16.18 32.86 -3.99
CA CYS A 227 16.20 33.49 -2.67
C CYS A 227 17.40 32.98 -1.85
N GLU A 228 17.80 33.76 -0.84
CA GLU A 228 18.95 33.47 0.05
C GLU A 228 18.71 32.27 0.97
N HIS A 229 17.47 32.05 1.39
CA HIS A 229 17.10 30.83 2.13
C HIS A 229 16.53 29.84 1.12
N GLY A 230 17.35 28.89 0.69
CA GLY A 230 16.99 27.92 -0.34
C GLY A 230 16.45 26.65 0.29
N SER A 231 15.24 26.25 -0.09
CA SER A 231 14.70 24.95 0.31
C SER A 231 14.11 24.21 -0.89
N ILE A 232 14.49 22.95 -1.06
CA ILE A 232 13.98 22.07 -2.10
C ILE A 232 12.83 21.28 -1.49
N ASN A 233 11.62 21.54 -1.97
CA ASN A 233 10.42 20.86 -1.50
C ASN A 233 10.11 19.71 -2.47
N ILE A 234 9.98 18.50 -1.93
CA ILE A 234 9.78 17.26 -2.69
C ILE A 234 8.30 16.91 -2.65
N TYR A 235 7.76 16.55 -3.81
CA TYR A 235 6.35 16.25 -4.00
C TYR A 235 6.13 14.92 -4.74
N ARG A 236 4.96 14.33 -4.52
CA ARG A 236 4.40 13.25 -5.32
C ARG A 236 2.97 13.53 -5.74
N THR A 237 2.49 12.84 -6.77
CA THR A 237 1.08 12.84 -7.20
C THR A 237 0.76 11.60 -8.03
N LYS A 238 -0.51 11.20 -8.08
CA LYS A 238 -1.02 10.16 -9.01
C LYS A 238 -1.19 10.67 -10.44
N ASP A 239 -1.19 11.99 -10.66
CA ASP A 239 -1.21 12.57 -12.00
C ASP A 239 0.11 12.28 -12.73
N ARG A 240 0.03 11.85 -13.99
CA ARG A 240 1.20 11.57 -14.84
C ARG A 240 1.86 12.84 -15.38
N TYR A 241 1.09 13.93 -15.48
CA TYR A 241 1.54 15.20 -16.07
C TYR A 241 1.18 16.42 -15.21
N PRO A 242 1.57 16.45 -13.91
CA PRO A 242 1.27 17.60 -13.07
C PRO A 242 1.97 18.85 -13.59
N ALA A 243 1.25 19.97 -13.59
CA ALA A 243 1.80 21.27 -13.96
C ALA A 243 2.30 22.02 -12.72
N PHE A 244 1.56 21.96 -11.61
CA PHE A 244 1.86 22.69 -10.38
C PHE A 244 1.81 21.80 -9.14
N THR A 245 2.64 22.11 -8.15
CA THR A 245 2.61 21.44 -6.84
C THR A 245 1.38 21.81 -5.99
N THR A 246 0.55 22.73 -6.48
CA THR A 246 -0.74 23.11 -5.90
C THR A 246 -1.92 22.39 -6.55
N ASP A 247 -1.67 21.60 -7.59
CA ASP A 247 -2.74 20.88 -8.28
C ASP A 247 -3.33 19.80 -7.35
N PRO A 248 -4.63 19.47 -7.50
CA PRO A 248 -5.28 18.45 -6.68
C PRO A 248 -4.51 17.12 -6.71
N GLY A 249 -4.30 16.52 -5.54
CA GLY A 249 -3.57 15.26 -5.40
C GLY A 249 -2.04 15.39 -5.33
N CYS A 250 -1.49 16.61 -5.39
CA CYS A 250 -0.08 16.84 -5.08
C CYS A 250 0.16 16.84 -3.55
N GLU A 251 1.05 15.96 -3.10
CA GLU A 251 1.42 15.79 -1.70
C GLU A 251 2.88 16.16 -1.49
N ARG A 252 3.18 16.97 -0.46
CA ARG A 252 4.56 17.29 -0.09
C ARG A 252 5.12 16.17 0.80
N LEU A 253 6.17 15.51 0.35
CA LEU A 253 6.83 14.43 1.10
C LEU A 253 7.88 14.95 2.07
N GLY A 254 8.56 16.04 1.72
CA GLY A 254 9.65 16.54 2.54
C GLY A 254 10.29 17.81 2.02
N LEU A 255 11.34 18.22 2.73
CA LEU A 255 12.10 19.43 2.47
C LEU A 255 13.58 19.17 2.72
N ILE A 256 14.43 19.66 1.83
CA ILE A 256 15.88 19.77 2.06
C ILE A 256 16.22 21.27 2.11
N GLU A 257 16.81 21.71 3.22
CA GLU A 257 17.38 23.05 3.34
C GLU A 257 18.77 23.08 2.75
N ILE A 258 19.08 24.11 1.96
CA ILE A 258 20.38 24.30 1.34
C ILE A 258 20.93 25.63 1.78
N GLU A 259 22.02 25.57 2.55
CA GLU A 259 22.79 26.73 2.94
C GLU A 259 23.31 27.48 1.70
N ARG A 260 23.15 28.80 1.74
CA ARG A 260 23.62 29.72 0.71
C ARG A 260 24.59 30.71 1.31
N ASP A 261 25.59 31.05 0.52
CA ASP A 261 26.54 32.11 0.84
C ASP A 261 25.92 33.46 0.45
N LYS A 262 25.85 34.41 1.38
CA LYS A 262 25.26 35.73 1.12
C LYS A 262 26.16 36.63 0.28
N ASP A 263 27.46 36.36 0.26
CA ASP A 263 28.45 37.16 -0.44
C ASP A 263 28.54 36.80 -1.93
N ILE A 264 27.88 35.71 -2.35
CA ILE A 264 27.95 35.17 -3.70
C ILE A 264 26.60 35.34 -4.42
N PRO A 265 26.56 35.82 -5.68
CA PRO A 265 25.33 35.95 -6.42
C PRO A 265 24.55 34.63 -6.53
N LEU A 266 23.23 34.66 -6.26
CA LEU A 266 22.35 33.49 -6.33
C LEU A 266 22.45 32.72 -7.66
N LYS A 267 22.63 33.44 -8.77
CA LYS A 267 22.78 32.86 -10.12
C LYS A 267 23.98 31.92 -10.26
N GLU A 268 25.00 32.08 -9.40
CA GLU A 268 26.24 31.28 -9.40
C GLU A 268 26.14 30.09 -8.44
N GLN A 269 25.28 30.17 -7.42
CA GLN A 269 25.04 29.11 -6.44
C GLN A 269 24.00 28.09 -6.93
N LYS A 270 24.25 27.43 -8.07
CA LYS A 270 23.30 26.44 -8.60
C LYS A 270 23.14 25.25 -7.66
N THR A 271 21.93 24.68 -7.64
CA THR A 271 21.66 23.43 -6.93
C THR A 271 21.47 22.31 -7.92
N LYS A 272 22.22 21.24 -7.74
CA LYS A 272 22.06 19.99 -8.46
C LYS A 272 21.26 19.04 -7.59
N THR A 273 20.03 18.74 -8.00
CA THR A 273 19.15 17.79 -7.32
C THR A 273 19.13 16.48 -8.09
N THR A 274 19.36 15.37 -7.39
CA THR A 274 19.42 14.02 -7.97
C THR A 274 18.46 13.12 -7.20
N PHE A 275 17.53 12.50 -7.92
CA PHE A 275 16.68 11.43 -7.40
C PHE A 275 17.35 10.10 -7.79
N MET A 276 17.58 9.25 -6.80
CA MET A 276 18.17 7.93 -6.98
C MET A 276 17.13 6.88 -6.58
N PHE A 277 16.80 6.01 -7.52
CA PHE A 277 15.81 4.96 -7.37
C PHE A 277 16.54 3.63 -7.24
N GLY A 278 16.84 3.23 -6.01
CA GLY A 278 17.59 2.01 -5.71
C GLY A 278 16.67 0.87 -5.32
N ASP A 279 16.27 0.83 -4.04
CA ASP A 279 15.62 -0.33 -3.45
C ASP A 279 14.12 -0.09 -3.15
N THR A 280 13.79 0.04 -1.88
CA THR A 280 12.47 0.37 -1.30
C THR A 280 12.41 1.84 -0.90
N GLU A 281 13.50 2.56 -1.06
CA GLU A 281 13.67 3.95 -0.65
C GLU A 281 13.99 4.83 -1.85
N LEU A 282 13.47 6.05 -1.81
CA LEU A 282 13.83 7.13 -2.69
C LEU A 282 14.89 8.00 -2.00
N HIS A 283 16.10 8.01 -2.54
CA HIS A 283 17.15 8.90 -2.06
C HIS A 283 17.21 10.16 -2.93
N ILE A 284 17.08 11.31 -2.28
CA ILE A 284 17.21 12.61 -2.93
C ILE A 284 18.48 13.28 -2.42
N LEU A 285 19.34 13.67 -3.34
CA LEU A 285 20.60 14.33 -3.06
C LEU A 285 20.58 15.75 -3.66
N CYS A 286 20.85 16.75 -2.83
CA CYS A 286 20.91 18.15 -3.22
C CYS A 286 22.32 18.67 -2.97
N GLU A 287 23.02 19.02 -4.04
CA GLU A 287 24.38 19.54 -4.01
C GLU A 287 24.38 21.03 -4.37
N ASN A 288 24.99 21.87 -3.54
CA ASN A 288 25.37 23.23 -3.95
C ASN A 288 26.63 23.13 -4.81
N VAL A 289 26.50 23.37 -6.11
CA VAL A 289 27.54 23.11 -7.12
C VAL A 289 28.81 23.93 -6.86
N MET A 290 28.69 25.09 -6.21
CA MET A 290 29.82 25.98 -5.95
C MET A 290 30.60 25.54 -4.70
N THR A 291 29.90 25.25 -3.59
CA THR A 291 30.56 24.84 -2.34
C THR A 291 30.88 23.35 -2.28
N GLY A 292 30.25 22.54 -3.11
CA GLY A 292 30.28 21.08 -3.04
C GLY A 292 29.54 20.50 -1.83
N LYS A 293 28.84 21.34 -1.04
CA LYS A 293 28.06 20.86 0.12
C LYS A 293 26.86 20.05 -0.38
N VAL A 294 26.66 18.88 0.22
CA VAL A 294 25.62 17.93 -0.12
C VAL A 294 24.70 17.72 1.06
N GLU A 295 23.39 17.77 0.80
CA GLU A 295 22.34 17.45 1.75
C GLU A 295 21.47 16.32 1.16
N THR A 296 20.97 15.43 2.01
CA THR A 296 20.26 14.22 1.57
C THR A 296 18.93 14.03 2.30
N LEU A 297 17.94 13.51 1.59
CA LEU A 297 16.68 13.03 2.15
C LEU A 297 16.41 11.62 1.65
N THR A 298 16.07 10.72 2.56
CA THR A 298 15.61 9.37 2.24
C THR A 298 14.13 9.28 2.57
N LEU A 299 13.33 8.77 1.63
CA LEU A 299 11.90 8.57 1.78
C LEU A 299 11.57 7.10 1.48
N ASP A 300 10.69 6.49 2.27
CA ASP A 300 10.16 5.17 1.94
C ASP A 300 9.18 5.27 0.77
N LEU A 301 9.31 4.40 -0.23
CA LEU A 301 8.39 4.34 -1.38
C LEU A 301 7.11 3.57 -1.05
N SER A 302 7.05 2.86 0.08
CA SER A 302 5.93 1.99 0.46
C SER A 302 4.81 2.67 1.25
N GLU A 303 4.96 3.96 1.62
CA GLU A 303 3.94 4.82 2.25
C GLU A 303 3.42 5.90 1.30
#